data_AF-A0A7X9X689-F1
#
_entry.id   AF-A0A7X9X689-F1
#
_cell.length_a   1.000
_cell.length_b   1.000
_cell.length_c   1.000
_cell.angle_alpha   90.00
_cell.angle_beta   90.00
_cell.angle_gamma   90.00
#
_symmetry.space_group_name_H-M   'P 1'
#
loop_
_entity.id
_entity.type
_entity.pdbx_description
1 polymer ?
#
loop_
_entity_poly.entity_id
_entity_poly.type
_entity_poly.pdbx_seq_one_letter_code
_entity_poly.pdbx_strand_id
1 'polypeptide(L)'
;MKRHRGRTIAIIVAVLIVLGVVLWRWHPWGGPGSGASAPGAASGARGGRFGRGGPNAMANMAQPVHVATASQGEMPVVLTALGTVTPLATVTVLPQLSGVLQQVYFKEGQMVKKGDVLAQIDPRPYEISLRNAEGTLVRDQALLATARLDLKRYQTLLAQDSIASQQVDTQASLVRQYEGTVKSDQANIDSFKLDLVYARITAPVSGRIGLRQVDAGNYVTSGLTNGIVVITQLDPISVVFTTSEDNLQQIIQHTQNGEQLSATAYDRSNTHPLEVGSLKTMDNQIDTSTGTVKLRAIFENKDNRLFPNQFVNTRLLVDTIKDAVIVPTSAVLNGSMGTFVYVVKPDNTVTVRQIKVGPVDGERTSIQSGLAVGERVVIDGSDRLREGAKITIPADRPRGASGAHGASDAAAASGASGAHAHHGRHASQASQ
;
A
#
# COMPACT_ATOMS: atom_id res chain seq x y z
N MET A 1 -6.93 -35.59 41.06
CA MET A 1 -7.77 -34.46 41.53
C MET A 1 -7.79 -33.30 40.52
N LYS A 2 -8.47 -33.42 39.37
CA LYS A 2 -8.55 -32.34 38.34
C LYS A 2 -9.91 -32.27 37.62
N ARG A 3 -11.03 -32.58 38.30
CA ARG A 3 -12.38 -32.52 37.71
C ARG A 3 -13.32 -31.46 38.29
N HIS A 4 -12.91 -30.69 39.31
CA HIS A 4 -13.80 -29.73 39.96
C HIS A 4 -13.75 -28.28 39.44
N ARG A 5 -12.69 -27.88 38.68
CA ARG A 5 -12.51 -26.47 38.26
C ARG A 5 -13.42 -26.03 37.12
N GLY A 6 -13.87 -26.94 36.25
CA GLY A 6 -14.79 -26.60 35.15
C GLY A 6 -16.22 -26.30 35.61
N ARG A 7 -16.67 -26.96 36.68
CA ARG A 7 -18.04 -26.81 37.21
C ARG A 7 -18.24 -25.48 37.93
N THR A 8 -17.21 -24.97 38.62
CA THR A 8 -17.30 -23.68 39.34
C THR A 8 -17.34 -22.48 38.38
N ILE A 9 -16.65 -22.56 37.23
CA ILE A 9 -16.65 -21.49 36.23
C ILE A 9 -18.01 -21.40 35.52
N ALA A 10 -18.63 -22.55 35.19
CA ALA A 10 -19.95 -22.59 34.57
C ALA A 10 -21.05 -21.97 35.45
N ILE A 11 -20.98 -22.16 36.77
CA ILE A 11 -21.95 -21.60 37.71
C ILE A 11 -21.81 -20.07 37.83
N ILE A 12 -20.58 -19.55 37.82
CA ILE A 12 -20.33 -18.10 37.89
C ILE A 12 -20.85 -17.39 36.63
N VAL A 13 -20.66 -17.98 35.45
CA VAL A 13 -21.17 -17.43 34.19
C VAL A 13 -22.70 -17.42 34.17
N ALA A 14 -23.35 -18.48 34.66
CA ALA A 14 -24.81 -18.54 34.73
C ALA A 14 -25.39 -17.46 35.67
N VAL A 15 -24.74 -17.20 36.81
CA VAL A 15 -25.18 -16.16 37.77
C VAL A 15 -25.03 -14.76 37.19
N LEU A 16 -23.97 -14.49 36.43
CA LEU A 16 -23.75 -13.18 35.79
C LEU A 16 -24.78 -12.89 34.68
N ILE A 17 -25.21 -13.91 33.93
CA ILE A 17 -26.24 -13.76 32.90
C ILE A 17 -27.59 -13.44 33.53
N VAL A 18 -27.94 -14.09 34.65
CA VAL A 18 -29.20 -13.82 35.36
C VAL A 18 -29.20 -12.41 35.97
N LEU A 19 -28.08 -11.94 36.50
CA LEU A 19 -27.94 -10.57 37.02
C LEU A 19 -28.07 -9.50 35.92
N GLY A 20 -27.55 -9.76 34.71
CA GLY A 20 -27.69 -8.85 33.57
C GLY A 20 -29.15 -8.69 33.10
N VAL A 21 -29.92 -9.78 33.11
CA VAL A 21 -31.34 -9.76 32.71
C VAL A 21 -32.23 -9.06 33.75
N VAL A 22 -31.90 -9.17 35.04
CA VAL A 22 -32.62 -8.46 36.12
C VAL A 22 -32.35 -6.95 36.08
N LEU A 23 -31.11 -6.53 35.79
CA LEU A 23 -30.75 -5.11 35.66
C LEU A 23 -31.39 -4.46 34.43
N TRP A 24 -31.54 -5.19 33.32
CA TRP A 24 -32.21 -4.67 32.12
C TRP A 24 -33.71 -4.45 32.32
N ARG A 25 -34.35 -5.26 33.19
CA ARG A 25 -35.80 -5.22 33.42
C ARG A 25 -36.25 -4.13 34.40
N TRP A 26 -35.34 -3.49 35.13
CA TRP A 26 -35.66 -2.48 36.15
C TRP A 26 -35.32 -1.03 35.78
N HIS A 27 -34.85 -0.77 34.56
CA HIS A 27 -34.54 0.59 34.11
C HIS A 27 -35.28 0.97 32.81
N PRO A 28 -36.51 1.51 32.88
CA PRO A 28 -37.15 2.12 31.74
C PRO A 28 -36.58 3.54 31.52
N TRP A 29 -35.62 3.66 30.59
CA TRP A 29 -35.26 4.95 30.00
C TRP A 29 -36.10 5.19 28.75
N GLY A 30 -37.05 6.12 28.83
CA GLY A 30 -37.78 6.62 27.67
C GLY A 30 -39.03 7.44 28.03
N GLY A 31 -38.92 8.77 27.88
CA GLY A 31 -40.06 9.68 27.88
C GLY A 31 -39.62 11.09 27.47
N PRO A 32 -40.04 11.62 26.30
CA PRO A 32 -39.73 12.98 25.89
C PRO A 32 -40.57 14.00 26.68
N GLY A 33 -39.91 15.06 27.15
CA GLY A 33 -40.53 16.14 27.92
C GLY A 33 -41.56 16.93 27.12
N SER A 34 -42.78 16.94 27.64
CA SER A 34 -43.85 17.87 27.29
C SER A 34 -43.58 19.24 27.95
N GLY A 35 -43.07 20.19 27.17
CA GLY A 35 -42.96 21.59 27.57
C GLY A 35 -44.29 22.31 27.36
N ALA A 36 -45.14 22.31 28.39
CA ALA A 36 -46.35 23.11 28.45
C ALA A 36 -46.05 24.59 28.70
N SER A 37 -46.76 25.42 27.96
CA SER A 37 -46.79 26.87 27.94
C SER A 37 -47.24 27.48 29.29
N ALA A 38 -46.59 28.57 29.70
CA ALA A 38 -47.12 29.52 30.68
C ALA A 38 -47.31 30.90 30.01
N PRO A 39 -48.39 31.64 30.31
CA PRO A 39 -48.75 32.87 29.62
C PRO A 39 -48.02 34.08 30.26
N GLY A 40 -47.28 34.81 29.42
CA GLY A 40 -46.69 36.11 29.75
C GLY A 40 -47.65 37.26 29.42
N ALA A 41 -47.86 38.11 30.40
CA ALA A 41 -48.85 39.18 30.44
C ALA A 41 -48.66 40.30 29.41
N ALA A 42 -49.78 40.95 29.14
CA ALA A 42 -49.98 42.06 28.24
C ALA A 42 -49.19 43.33 28.62
N SER A 43 -48.71 44.03 27.60
CA SER A 43 -48.64 45.50 27.61
C SER A 43 -49.06 46.00 26.23
N GLY A 44 -50.06 46.89 26.22
CA GLY A 44 -50.71 47.38 25.01
C GLY A 44 -49.90 48.49 24.33
N ALA A 45 -50.00 48.52 23.00
CA ALA A 45 -49.79 49.74 22.23
C ALA A 45 -50.73 49.75 21.03
N ARG A 46 -51.30 50.92 20.80
CA ARG A 46 -52.41 51.27 19.93
C ARG A 46 -52.07 51.13 18.44
N GLY A 47 -53.09 50.74 17.66
CA GLY A 47 -53.53 51.46 16.47
C GLY A 47 -52.65 51.41 15.22
N GLY A 48 -53.04 50.56 14.25
CA GLY A 48 -52.51 50.59 12.89
C GLY A 48 -53.28 49.62 11.98
N ARG A 49 -54.40 50.07 11.45
CA ARG A 49 -55.38 49.30 10.69
C ARG A 49 -55.06 49.30 9.20
N PHE A 50 -54.30 48.34 8.66
CA PHE A 50 -54.30 48.03 7.22
C PHE A 50 -53.89 46.57 6.93
N GLY A 51 -54.66 45.88 6.07
CA GLY A 51 -54.14 44.80 5.22
C GLY A 51 -54.33 43.35 5.68
N ARG A 52 -55.52 42.80 5.41
CA ARG A 52 -55.79 41.34 5.40
C ARG A 52 -55.02 40.68 4.25
N GLY A 53 -53.82 40.19 4.52
CA GLY A 53 -53.09 39.25 3.65
C GLY A 53 -53.22 37.83 4.22
N GLY A 54 -53.87 36.92 3.49
CA GLY A 54 -54.10 35.55 3.94
C GLY A 54 -52.80 34.73 4.11
N PRO A 55 -52.85 33.57 4.78
CA PRO A 55 -51.67 32.73 5.07
C PRO A 55 -50.92 32.17 3.85
N ASN A 56 -51.38 32.42 2.62
CA ASN A 56 -50.79 31.92 1.39
C ASN A 56 -49.79 32.87 0.71
N ALA A 57 -49.53 34.07 1.24
CA ALA A 57 -48.61 35.03 0.62
C ALA A 57 -47.12 34.74 0.84
N MET A 58 -46.76 33.83 1.76
CA MET A 58 -45.37 33.37 1.95
C MET A 58 -45.02 32.08 1.17
N ALA A 59 -45.99 31.44 0.53
CA ALA A 59 -45.75 30.19 -0.23
C ALA A 59 -45.19 30.43 -1.64
N ASN A 60 -44.98 31.69 -2.05
CA ASN A 60 -44.63 32.07 -3.42
C ASN A 60 -43.46 33.07 -3.51
N MET A 61 -42.70 33.25 -2.43
CA MET A 61 -41.44 33.99 -2.48
C MET A 61 -40.41 33.16 -3.25
N ALA A 62 -39.83 33.76 -4.30
CA ALA A 62 -38.84 33.08 -5.11
C ALA A 62 -37.61 32.73 -4.26
N GLN A 63 -37.27 31.45 -4.18
CA GLN A 63 -36.16 30.98 -3.34
C GLN A 63 -34.82 31.27 -4.05
N PRO A 64 -33.84 31.92 -3.38
CA PRO A 64 -32.50 32.07 -3.94
C PRO A 64 -31.82 30.69 -4.03
N VAL A 65 -31.27 30.38 -5.20
CA VAL A 65 -30.57 29.11 -5.48
C VAL A 65 -29.34 29.34 -6.33
N HIS A 66 -28.31 28.51 -6.16
CA HIS A 66 -27.20 28.45 -7.10
C HIS A 66 -27.44 27.35 -8.12
N VAL A 67 -27.03 27.59 -9.36
CA VAL A 67 -27.24 26.67 -10.49
C VAL A 67 -25.92 26.34 -11.16
N ALA A 68 -25.79 25.12 -11.64
CA ALA A 68 -24.72 24.68 -12.53
C ALA A 68 -25.31 24.20 -13.85
N THR A 69 -24.54 24.29 -14.92
CA THR A 69 -24.95 23.76 -16.23
C THR A 69 -24.37 22.35 -16.40
N ALA A 70 -25.20 21.41 -16.85
CA ALA A 70 -24.75 20.07 -17.18
C ALA A 70 -23.78 20.13 -18.38
N SER A 71 -22.54 19.70 -18.16
CA SER A 71 -21.47 19.74 -19.17
C SER A 71 -21.17 18.35 -19.71
N GLN A 72 -20.78 18.26 -20.98
CA GLN A 72 -20.25 17.03 -21.56
C GLN A 72 -18.75 16.94 -21.28
N GLY A 73 -18.26 15.75 -20.90
CA GLY A 73 -16.83 15.53 -20.71
C GLY A 73 -16.46 14.09 -20.43
N GLU A 74 -15.17 13.86 -20.15
CA GLU A 74 -14.68 12.54 -19.75
C GLU A 74 -14.91 12.30 -18.25
N MET A 75 -15.42 11.12 -17.91
CA MET A 75 -15.62 10.66 -16.54
C MET A 75 -14.79 9.40 -16.27
N PRO A 76 -13.76 9.47 -15.40
CA PRO A 76 -13.00 8.29 -15.02
C PRO A 76 -13.84 7.37 -14.13
N VAL A 77 -13.74 6.06 -14.37
CA VAL A 77 -14.29 5.02 -13.50
C VAL A 77 -13.16 4.54 -12.59
N VAL A 78 -13.16 5.03 -11.35
CA VAL A 78 -12.11 4.76 -10.38
C VAL A 78 -12.62 3.84 -9.28
N LEU A 79 -11.94 2.72 -9.08
CA LEU A 79 -12.16 1.87 -7.92
C LEU A 79 -11.20 2.29 -6.81
N THR A 80 -11.74 2.70 -5.67
CA THR A 80 -10.96 3.05 -4.50
C THR A 80 -11.02 1.91 -3.49
N ALA A 81 -9.86 1.44 -3.05
CA ALA A 81 -9.73 0.35 -2.10
C ALA A 81 -8.58 0.58 -1.13
N LEU A 82 -8.71 0.08 0.09
CA LEU A 82 -7.59 0.02 1.02
C LEU A 82 -6.63 -1.09 0.58
N GLY A 83 -5.34 -0.77 0.52
CA GLY A 83 -4.28 -1.69 0.17
C GLY A 83 -3.16 -1.73 1.21
N THR A 84 -2.38 -2.79 1.15
CA THR A 84 -1.18 -2.96 1.96
C THR A 84 0.03 -3.05 1.03
N VAL A 85 1.01 -2.19 1.27
CA VAL A 85 2.30 -2.22 0.58
C VAL A 85 3.00 -3.53 0.93
N THR A 86 3.28 -4.34 -0.08
CA THR A 86 3.87 -5.67 0.02
C THR A 86 5.16 -5.72 -0.82
N PRO A 87 6.32 -6.02 -0.22
CA PRO A 87 7.56 -6.27 -0.96
C PRO A 87 7.39 -7.37 -2.00
N LEU A 88 8.09 -7.26 -3.14
CA LEU A 88 8.13 -8.36 -4.11
C LEU A 88 8.95 -9.55 -3.60
N ALA A 89 9.98 -9.27 -2.79
CA ALA A 89 10.80 -10.28 -2.15
C ALA A 89 11.19 -9.83 -0.74
N THR A 90 11.04 -10.75 0.22
CA THR A 90 11.58 -10.62 1.57
C THR A 90 12.36 -11.91 1.83
N VAL A 91 13.68 -11.79 1.96
CA VAL A 91 14.56 -12.96 2.08
C VAL A 91 15.33 -12.90 3.39
N THR A 92 15.15 -13.91 4.22
CA THR A 92 16.00 -14.17 5.39
C THR A 92 17.29 -14.82 4.92
N VAL A 93 18.42 -14.16 5.14
CA VAL A 93 19.74 -14.67 4.74
C VAL A 93 20.21 -15.68 5.79
N LEU A 94 20.19 -16.95 5.40
CA LEU A 94 20.65 -18.07 6.21
C LEU A 94 22.09 -18.44 5.82
N PRO A 95 22.97 -18.77 6.78
CA PRO A 95 24.26 -19.38 6.46
C PRO A 95 24.02 -20.79 5.90
N GLN A 96 24.80 -21.21 4.90
CA GLN A 96 24.70 -22.57 4.35
C GLN A 96 25.63 -23.56 5.06
N LEU A 97 26.63 -23.04 5.76
CA LEU A 97 27.61 -23.77 6.55
C LEU A 97 27.62 -23.29 8.00
N SER A 98 28.24 -24.08 8.87
CA SER A 98 28.37 -23.75 10.29
C SER A 98 29.76 -23.26 10.63
N GLY A 99 29.88 -22.22 11.45
CA GLY A 99 31.19 -21.70 11.83
C GLY A 99 31.08 -20.39 12.59
N VAL A 100 32.23 -19.86 13.00
CA VAL A 100 32.30 -18.55 13.66
C VAL A 100 32.16 -17.45 12.61
N LEU A 101 31.24 -16.51 12.82
CA LEU A 101 31.08 -15.32 12.00
C LEU A 101 32.26 -14.38 12.25
N GLN A 102 33.22 -14.34 11.33
CA GLN A 102 34.45 -13.57 11.49
C GLN A 102 34.18 -12.06 11.35
N GLN A 103 33.40 -11.68 10.34
CA GLN A 103 33.14 -10.28 10.02
C GLN A 103 31.77 -10.09 9.39
N VAL A 104 31.18 -8.93 9.64
CA VAL A 104 29.95 -8.44 8.99
C VAL A 104 30.30 -7.17 8.23
N TYR A 105 29.95 -7.12 6.94
CA TYR A 105 30.34 -6.06 6.01
C TYR A 105 29.24 -5.03 5.75
N PHE A 106 28.02 -5.26 6.25
CA PHE A 106 26.91 -4.33 6.06
C PHE A 106 26.66 -3.45 7.28
N LYS A 107 26.12 -2.25 7.03
CA LYS A 107 25.47 -1.41 8.02
C LYS A 107 23.96 -1.66 8.01
N GLU A 108 23.35 -1.65 9.19
CA GLU A 108 21.91 -1.83 9.32
C GLU A 108 21.15 -0.72 8.58
N GLY A 109 20.05 -1.08 7.92
CA GLY A 109 19.25 -0.13 7.15
C GLY A 109 19.82 0.27 5.79
N GLN A 110 21.02 -0.19 5.40
CA GLN A 110 21.63 0.16 4.11
C GLN A 110 20.93 -0.56 2.92
N MET A 111 21.06 0.01 1.73
CA MET A 111 20.68 -0.69 0.48
C MET A 111 21.83 -1.58 0.02
N VAL A 112 21.51 -2.80 -0.41
CA VAL A 112 22.45 -3.74 -1.00
C VAL A 112 21.94 -4.27 -2.34
N LYS A 113 22.88 -4.71 -3.18
CA LYS A 113 22.61 -5.38 -4.45
C LYS A 113 22.79 -6.88 -4.28
N LYS A 114 22.07 -7.64 -5.11
CA LYS A 114 22.30 -9.08 -5.24
C LYS A 114 23.78 -9.37 -5.53
N GLY A 115 24.36 -10.28 -4.77
CA GLY A 115 25.78 -10.67 -4.85
C GLY A 115 26.71 -9.92 -3.90
N ASP A 116 26.26 -8.83 -3.26
CA ASP A 116 27.09 -8.11 -2.28
C ASP A 116 27.43 -9.01 -1.10
N VAL A 117 28.68 -8.98 -0.64
CA VAL A 117 29.13 -9.76 0.52
C VAL A 117 28.58 -9.11 1.78
N LEU A 118 27.86 -9.90 2.58
CA LEU A 118 27.20 -9.46 3.81
C LEU A 118 27.99 -9.85 5.05
N ALA A 119 28.49 -11.09 5.07
CA ALA A 119 29.25 -11.61 6.19
C ALA A 119 30.22 -12.71 5.74
N GLN A 120 31.22 -12.98 6.56
CA GLN A 120 32.22 -14.02 6.35
C GLN A 120 32.21 -14.98 7.54
N ILE A 121 32.04 -16.28 7.27
CA ILE A 121 32.35 -17.36 8.21
C ILE A 121 33.86 -17.63 8.13
N ASP A 122 34.52 -17.91 9.25
CA ASP A 122 35.94 -18.27 9.28
C ASP A 122 36.27 -19.37 8.25
N PRO A 123 37.02 -19.06 7.18
CA PRO A 123 37.27 -20.00 6.10
C PRO A 123 38.36 -21.01 6.45
N ARG A 124 39.18 -20.77 7.48
CA ARG A 124 40.42 -21.52 7.74
C ARG A 124 40.20 -23.04 7.91
N PRO A 125 39.15 -23.51 8.64
CA PRO A 125 38.89 -24.95 8.72
C PRO A 125 38.58 -25.58 7.35
N TYR A 126 37.87 -24.86 6.49
CA TYR A 126 37.52 -25.31 5.14
C TYR A 126 38.72 -25.28 4.19
N GLU A 127 39.60 -24.28 4.31
CA GLU A 127 40.86 -24.22 3.55
C GLU A 127 41.82 -25.36 3.93
N ILE A 128 41.83 -25.78 5.19
CA ILE A 128 42.61 -26.94 5.64
C ILE A 128 42.04 -28.23 5.03
N SER A 129 40.72 -28.41 5.05
CA SER A 129 40.06 -29.57 4.42
C SER A 129 40.32 -29.64 2.91
N LEU A 130 40.26 -28.51 2.22
CA LEU A 130 40.63 -28.42 0.80
C LEU A 130 42.06 -28.89 0.55
N ARG A 131 43.03 -28.36 1.30
CA ARG A 131 44.45 -28.75 1.16
C ARG A 131 44.69 -30.24 1.44
N ASN A 132 43.97 -30.82 2.41
CA ASN A 132 44.05 -32.26 2.68
C ASN A 132 43.49 -33.10 1.52
N ALA A 133 42.40 -32.66 0.89
CA ALA A 133 41.83 -33.32 -0.28
C ALA A 133 42.77 -33.22 -1.50
N GLU A 134 43.41 -32.07 -1.70
CA GLU A 134 44.43 -31.88 -2.74
C GLU A 134 45.62 -32.82 -2.55
N GLY A 135 46.12 -32.98 -1.32
CA GLY A 135 47.17 -33.95 -1.01
C GLY A 135 46.77 -35.40 -1.30
N THR A 136 45.51 -35.75 -1.05
CA THR A 136 44.96 -37.08 -1.35
C THR A 136 44.90 -37.32 -2.86
N LEU A 137 44.42 -36.35 -3.63
CA LEU A 137 44.41 -36.40 -5.09
C LEU A 137 45.82 -36.60 -5.66
N VAL A 138 46.82 -35.87 -5.16
CA VAL A 138 48.22 -36.02 -5.64
C VAL A 138 48.75 -37.42 -5.37
N ARG A 139 48.48 -37.99 -4.19
CA ARG A 139 48.86 -39.37 -3.86
C ARG A 139 48.22 -40.36 -4.83
N ASP A 140 46.93 -40.23 -5.09
CA ASP A 140 46.18 -41.21 -5.88
C ASP A 140 46.42 -41.05 -7.39
N GLN A 141 46.76 -39.83 -7.84
CA GLN A 141 47.32 -39.60 -9.17
C GLN A 141 48.66 -40.30 -9.37
N ALA A 142 49.54 -40.32 -8.36
CA ALA A 142 50.81 -41.04 -8.44
C ALA A 142 50.61 -42.57 -8.50
N LEU A 143 49.63 -43.10 -7.75
CA LEU A 143 49.23 -44.51 -7.84
C LEU A 143 48.69 -44.86 -9.23
N LEU A 144 47.81 -44.03 -9.78
CA LEU A 144 47.29 -44.18 -11.14
C LEU A 144 48.42 -44.15 -12.19
N ALA A 145 49.34 -43.19 -12.08
CA ALA A 145 50.46 -43.06 -13.01
C ALA A 145 51.35 -44.31 -13.01
N THR A 146 51.63 -44.85 -11.82
CA THR A 146 52.39 -46.09 -11.65
C THR A 146 51.64 -47.27 -12.28
N ALA A 147 50.35 -47.43 -11.98
CA ALA A 147 49.53 -48.51 -12.53
C ALA A 147 49.42 -48.46 -14.06
N ARG A 148 49.34 -47.26 -14.65
CA ARG A 148 49.35 -47.06 -16.12
C ARG A 148 50.69 -47.45 -16.74
N LEU A 149 51.80 -47.14 -16.07
CA LEU A 149 53.12 -47.54 -16.53
C LEU A 149 53.28 -49.07 -16.50
N ASP A 150 52.81 -49.72 -15.44
CA ASP A 150 52.86 -51.18 -15.32
C ASP A 150 51.95 -51.87 -16.35
N LEU A 151 50.75 -51.32 -16.61
CA LEU A 151 49.88 -51.81 -17.67
C LEU A 151 50.58 -51.77 -19.04
N LYS A 152 51.26 -50.65 -19.35
CA LYS A 152 52.02 -50.50 -20.59
C LYS A 152 53.15 -51.54 -20.71
N ARG A 153 53.86 -51.82 -19.60
CA ARG A 153 54.87 -52.88 -19.57
C ARG A 153 54.26 -54.26 -19.81
N TYR A 154 53.16 -54.58 -19.14
CA TYR A 154 52.50 -55.88 -19.27
C TYR A 154 51.90 -56.10 -20.66
N GLN A 155 51.35 -55.05 -21.30
CA GLN A 155 50.92 -55.12 -22.69
C GLN A 155 52.09 -55.42 -23.65
N THR A 156 53.27 -54.84 -23.40
CA THR A 156 54.47 -55.11 -24.20
C THR A 156 54.94 -56.56 -24.02
N LEU A 157 54.94 -57.07 -22.77
CA LEU A 157 55.32 -58.46 -22.48
C LEU A 157 54.31 -59.47 -23.04
N LEU A 158 53.01 -59.15 -23.05
CA LEU A 158 51.98 -60.01 -23.64
C LEU A 158 52.15 -60.13 -25.16
N ALA A 159 52.49 -59.04 -25.83
CA ALA A 159 52.81 -59.07 -27.27
C ALA A 159 54.07 -59.90 -27.60
N GLN A 160 54.88 -60.21 -26.59
CA GLN A 160 56.07 -61.07 -26.67
C GLN A 160 55.81 -62.47 -26.08
N ASP A 161 54.54 -62.84 -25.86
CA ASP A 161 54.11 -64.11 -25.24
C ASP A 161 54.81 -64.42 -23.89
N SER A 162 55.23 -63.38 -23.16
CA SER A 162 56.09 -63.47 -21.97
C SER A 162 55.33 -63.30 -20.65
N ILE A 163 54.00 -63.14 -20.70
CA ILE A 163 53.12 -62.97 -19.52
C ILE A 163 51.72 -63.50 -19.81
N ALA A 164 50.97 -63.91 -18.78
CA ALA A 164 49.59 -64.37 -18.94
C ALA A 164 48.63 -63.20 -19.21
N SER A 165 47.66 -63.39 -20.12
CA SER A 165 46.62 -62.38 -20.43
C SER A 165 45.84 -61.91 -19.20
N GLN A 166 45.54 -62.84 -18.28
CA GLN A 166 44.88 -62.54 -17.01
C GLN A 166 45.61 -61.47 -16.18
N GLN A 167 46.95 -61.40 -16.23
CA GLN A 167 47.72 -60.38 -15.50
C GLN A 167 47.54 -58.99 -16.13
N VAL A 168 47.49 -58.92 -17.46
CA VAL A 168 47.20 -57.67 -18.18
C VAL A 168 45.78 -57.19 -17.88
N ASP A 169 44.79 -58.08 -17.92
CA ASP A 169 43.39 -57.75 -17.64
C ASP A 169 43.19 -57.29 -16.18
N THR A 170 43.88 -57.93 -15.24
CA THR A 170 43.90 -57.54 -13.83
C THR A 170 44.47 -56.13 -13.67
N GLN A 171 45.61 -55.85 -14.32
CA GLN A 171 46.24 -54.54 -14.28
C GLN A 171 45.40 -53.46 -14.96
N ALA A 172 44.73 -53.78 -16.08
CA ALA A 172 43.82 -52.87 -16.77
C ALA A 172 42.62 -52.52 -15.89
N SER A 173 42.13 -53.48 -15.09
CA SER A 173 41.08 -53.25 -14.11
C SER A 173 41.55 -52.37 -12.96
N LEU A 174 42.79 -52.53 -12.49
CA LEU A 174 43.40 -51.67 -11.47
C LEU A 174 43.57 -50.22 -11.96
N VAL A 175 43.99 -50.02 -13.21
CA VAL A 175 44.02 -48.67 -13.82
C VAL A 175 42.64 -48.04 -13.80
N ARG A 176 41.60 -48.75 -14.24
CA ARG A 176 40.20 -48.25 -14.21
C ARG A 176 39.73 -47.95 -12.79
N GLN A 177 40.15 -48.74 -11.79
CA GLN A 177 39.86 -48.49 -10.39
C GLN A 177 40.47 -47.16 -9.93
N TYR A 178 41.77 -46.94 -10.16
CA TYR A 178 42.44 -45.69 -9.78
C TYR A 178 41.96 -44.48 -10.58
N GLU A 179 41.53 -44.65 -11.83
CA GLU A 179 40.83 -43.59 -12.57
C GLU A 179 39.52 -43.18 -11.87
N GLY A 180 38.78 -44.17 -11.37
CA GLY A 180 37.59 -43.94 -10.53
C GLY A 180 37.93 -43.20 -9.22
N THR A 181 38.99 -43.61 -8.53
CA THR A 181 39.46 -42.96 -7.31
C THR A 181 39.83 -41.49 -7.55
N VAL A 182 40.68 -41.22 -8.54
CA VAL A 182 41.09 -39.85 -8.91
C VAL A 182 39.88 -38.98 -9.26
N LYS A 183 38.88 -39.53 -9.95
CA LYS A 183 37.63 -38.82 -10.25
C LYS A 183 36.83 -38.49 -8.99
N SER A 184 36.78 -39.41 -8.02
CA SER A 184 36.14 -39.18 -6.72
C SER A 184 36.86 -38.11 -5.90
N ASP A 185 38.19 -38.11 -5.92
CA ASP A 185 38.99 -37.11 -5.21
C ASP A 185 38.79 -35.71 -5.79
N GLN A 186 38.69 -35.60 -7.12
CA GLN A 186 38.36 -34.35 -7.78
C GLN A 186 36.99 -33.82 -7.32
N ALA A 187 35.98 -34.69 -7.24
CA ALA A 187 34.66 -34.30 -6.74
C ALA A 187 34.70 -33.84 -5.27
N ASN A 188 35.53 -34.46 -4.43
CA ASN A 188 35.72 -34.04 -3.05
C ASN A 188 36.39 -32.64 -2.97
N ILE A 189 37.40 -32.37 -3.79
CA ILE A 189 38.03 -31.05 -3.91
C ILE A 189 36.99 -29.99 -4.32
N ASP A 190 36.14 -30.31 -5.30
CA ASP A 190 35.12 -29.39 -5.79
C ASP A 190 34.06 -29.10 -4.70
N SER A 191 33.72 -30.08 -3.86
CA SER A 191 32.88 -29.88 -2.67
C SER A 191 33.51 -28.90 -1.67
N PHE A 192 34.80 -29.05 -1.34
CA PHE A 192 35.46 -28.14 -0.40
C PHE A 192 35.66 -26.73 -0.98
N LYS A 193 35.84 -26.61 -2.30
CA LYS A 193 35.81 -25.30 -2.98
C LYS A 193 34.45 -24.63 -2.87
N LEU A 194 33.37 -25.40 -3.03
CA LEU A 194 32.00 -24.90 -2.82
C LEU A 194 31.80 -24.45 -1.37
N ASP A 195 32.36 -25.16 -0.40
CA ASP A 195 32.29 -24.74 1.00
C ASP A 195 32.94 -23.36 1.23
N LEU A 196 34.07 -23.09 0.59
CA LEU A 196 34.72 -21.77 0.66
C LEU A 196 33.89 -20.66 0.01
N VAL A 197 33.14 -20.98 -1.05
CA VAL A 197 32.16 -20.05 -1.63
C VAL A 197 31.04 -19.76 -0.63
N TYR A 198 30.52 -20.78 0.04
CA TYR A 198 29.45 -20.64 1.04
C TYR A 198 29.91 -20.01 2.37
N ALA A 199 31.21 -20.03 2.67
CA ALA A 199 31.78 -19.27 3.78
C ALA A 199 31.61 -17.75 3.56
N ARG A 200 31.50 -17.29 2.30
CA ARG A 200 31.12 -15.92 1.95
C ARG A 200 29.60 -15.84 1.80
N ILE A 201 28.97 -15.16 2.75
CA ILE A 201 27.52 -14.99 2.76
C ILE A 201 27.17 -13.75 1.95
N THR A 202 26.54 -13.95 0.79
CA THR A 202 26.17 -12.87 -0.14
C THR A 202 24.67 -12.59 -0.14
N ALA A 203 24.28 -11.39 -0.56
CA ALA A 203 22.87 -11.01 -0.72
C ALA A 203 22.21 -11.79 -1.89
N PRO A 204 21.13 -12.57 -1.64
CA PRO A 204 20.44 -13.31 -2.71
C PRO A 204 19.53 -12.40 -3.56
N VAL A 205 19.12 -11.25 -3.02
CA VAL A 205 18.27 -10.25 -3.66
C VAL A 205 18.78 -8.84 -3.35
N SER A 206 18.47 -7.88 -4.22
CA SER A 206 18.71 -6.47 -3.96
C SER A 206 17.60 -5.93 -3.05
N GLY A 207 17.95 -5.05 -2.11
CA GLY A 207 16.97 -4.48 -1.20
C GLY A 207 17.59 -3.78 0.00
N ARG A 208 16.73 -3.39 0.93
CA ARG A 208 17.13 -2.78 2.19
C ARG A 208 17.41 -3.85 3.23
N ILE A 209 18.57 -3.75 3.87
CA ILE A 209 18.95 -4.60 4.98
C ILE A 209 18.23 -4.16 6.26
N GLY A 210 17.67 -5.14 6.96
CA GLY A 210 17.08 -4.95 8.29
C GLY A 210 18.13 -4.82 9.40
N LEU A 211 17.66 -5.02 10.64
CA LEU A 211 18.54 -5.11 11.81
C LEU A 211 19.30 -6.44 11.79
N ARG A 212 20.55 -6.40 12.23
CA ARG A 212 21.40 -7.57 12.33
C ARG A 212 20.85 -8.50 13.42
N GLN A 213 20.78 -9.79 13.12
CA GLN A 213 20.31 -10.81 14.07
C GLN A 213 21.46 -11.50 14.82
N VAL A 214 22.67 -11.45 14.27
CA VAL A 214 23.87 -12.09 14.84
C VAL A 214 25.08 -11.20 14.69
N ASP A 215 25.80 -10.96 15.80
CA ASP A 215 27.05 -10.20 15.80
C ASP A 215 28.26 -11.03 15.35
N ALA A 216 29.29 -10.34 14.85
CA ALA A 216 30.59 -10.95 14.58
C ALA A 216 31.19 -11.52 15.88
N GLY A 217 31.86 -12.67 15.77
CA GLY A 217 32.37 -13.48 16.87
C GLY A 217 31.43 -14.61 17.30
N ASN A 218 30.14 -14.55 16.95
CA ASN A 218 29.20 -15.62 17.29
C ASN A 218 29.31 -16.82 16.34
N TYR A 219 28.98 -17.99 16.86
CA TYR A 219 28.88 -19.22 16.07
C TYR A 219 27.50 -19.34 15.41
N VAL A 220 27.47 -19.60 14.11
CA VAL A 220 26.25 -19.77 13.31
C VAL A 220 26.16 -21.18 12.73
N THR A 221 24.95 -21.63 12.44
CA THR A 221 24.67 -22.94 11.83
C THR A 221 23.62 -22.81 10.72
N SER A 222 23.58 -23.78 9.81
CA SER A 222 22.63 -23.77 8.68
C SER A 222 21.15 -23.86 9.09
N GLY A 223 20.86 -24.29 10.32
CA GLY A 223 19.51 -24.33 10.90
C GLY A 223 19.10 -23.06 11.66
N LEU A 224 19.82 -21.95 11.53
CA LEU A 224 19.58 -20.72 12.28
C LEU A 224 18.22 -20.07 11.89
N THR A 225 17.19 -20.25 12.71
CA THR A 225 15.80 -19.81 12.41
C THR A 225 15.67 -18.35 11.99
N ASN A 226 16.36 -17.44 12.67
CA ASN A 226 16.25 -16.00 12.40
C ASN A 226 17.20 -15.51 11.29
N GLY A 227 18.08 -16.39 10.81
CA GLY A 227 19.18 -16.04 9.92
C GLY A 227 20.12 -14.99 10.49
N ILE A 228 20.95 -14.43 9.62
CA ILE A 228 21.91 -13.38 9.97
C ILE A 228 21.27 -12.00 9.83
N VAL A 229 20.44 -11.85 8.79
CA VAL A 229 19.78 -10.60 8.43
C VAL A 229 18.60 -10.88 7.49
N VAL A 230 17.61 -9.98 7.48
CA VAL A 230 16.51 -10.00 6.52
C VAL A 230 16.73 -8.88 5.50
N ILE A 231 16.60 -9.20 4.22
CA ILE A 231 16.63 -8.24 3.11
C ILE A 231 15.23 -8.11 2.55
N THR A 232 14.75 -6.88 2.48
CA THR A 232 13.43 -6.56 1.92
C THR A 232 13.61 -5.72 0.65
N GLN A 233 13.10 -6.22 -0.48
CA GLN A 233 13.12 -5.47 -1.73
C GLN A 233 12.16 -4.27 -1.64
N LEU A 234 12.67 -3.08 -1.95
CA LEU A 234 11.90 -1.82 -1.92
C LEU A 234 11.59 -1.28 -3.31
N ASP A 235 12.36 -1.65 -4.33
CA ASP A 235 12.23 -1.19 -5.70
C ASP A 235 12.46 -2.41 -6.64
N PRO A 236 11.47 -2.77 -7.47
CA PRO A 236 10.06 -2.35 -7.40
C PRO A 236 9.35 -2.93 -6.16
N ILE A 237 8.21 -2.34 -5.80
CA ILE A 237 7.32 -2.76 -4.70
C ILE A 237 5.91 -3.00 -5.21
N SER A 238 5.08 -3.70 -4.44
CA SER A 238 3.68 -3.91 -4.79
C SER A 238 2.73 -3.37 -3.74
N VAL A 239 1.49 -3.12 -4.12
CA VAL A 239 0.37 -2.91 -3.21
C VAL A 239 -0.66 -3.99 -3.51
N VAL A 240 -1.08 -4.70 -2.46
CA VAL A 240 -2.17 -5.67 -2.53
C VAL A 240 -3.41 -5.04 -1.92
N PHE A 241 -4.49 -4.97 -2.69
CA PHE A 241 -5.77 -4.37 -2.29
C PHE A 241 -6.92 -5.24 -2.78
N THR A 242 -8.13 -5.05 -2.26
CA THR A 242 -9.29 -5.86 -2.62
C THR A 242 -10.37 -5.04 -3.33
N THR A 243 -11.13 -5.67 -4.22
CA THR A 243 -12.33 -5.10 -4.85
C THR A 243 -13.51 -6.08 -4.74
N SER A 244 -14.75 -5.57 -4.79
CA SER A 244 -15.95 -6.42 -4.93
C SER A 244 -15.88 -7.28 -6.19
N GLU A 245 -16.43 -8.50 -6.11
CA GLU A 245 -16.59 -9.40 -7.26
C GLU A 245 -17.42 -8.79 -8.39
N ASP A 246 -18.33 -7.87 -8.09
CA ASP A 246 -19.17 -7.18 -9.09
C ASP A 246 -18.33 -6.40 -10.13
N ASN A 247 -17.18 -5.89 -9.70
CA ASN A 247 -16.28 -5.12 -10.55
C ASN A 247 -15.36 -6.00 -11.41
N LEU A 248 -15.29 -7.30 -11.11
CA LEU A 248 -14.28 -8.19 -11.67
C LEU A 248 -14.40 -8.32 -13.19
N GLN A 249 -15.62 -8.42 -13.72
CA GLN A 249 -15.86 -8.58 -15.15
C GLN A 249 -15.31 -7.41 -15.96
N GLN A 250 -15.47 -6.18 -15.46
CA GLN A 250 -14.95 -4.98 -16.14
C GLN A 250 -13.42 -5.00 -16.17
N ILE A 251 -12.77 -5.29 -15.04
CA ILE A 251 -11.31 -5.34 -14.94
C ILE A 251 -10.74 -6.47 -15.85
N ILE A 252 -11.40 -7.63 -15.90
CA ILE A 252 -11.00 -8.76 -16.76
C ILE A 252 -11.04 -8.35 -18.23
N GLN A 253 -12.11 -7.68 -18.68
CA GLN A 253 -12.25 -7.26 -20.08
C GLN A 253 -11.08 -6.36 -20.52
N HIS A 254 -10.77 -5.31 -19.74
CA HIS A 254 -9.64 -4.44 -20.05
C HIS A 254 -8.30 -5.18 -20.02
N THR A 255 -8.09 -6.04 -19.02
CA THR A 255 -6.83 -6.79 -18.87
C THR A 255 -6.64 -7.82 -20.00
N GLN A 256 -7.70 -8.49 -20.46
CA GLN A 256 -7.67 -9.43 -21.58
C GLN A 256 -7.38 -8.74 -22.91
N ASN A 257 -7.81 -7.48 -23.06
CA ASN A 257 -7.49 -6.65 -24.22
C ASN A 257 -6.02 -6.16 -24.21
N GLY A 258 -5.23 -6.52 -23.20
CA GLY A 258 -3.84 -6.11 -23.05
C GLY A 258 -3.67 -4.69 -22.51
N GLU A 259 -4.74 -4.07 -22.00
CA GLU A 259 -4.68 -2.73 -21.42
C GLU A 259 -4.04 -2.77 -20.04
N GLN A 260 -3.14 -1.83 -19.78
CA GLN A 260 -2.48 -1.70 -18.48
C GLN A 260 -3.22 -0.67 -17.64
N LEU A 261 -4.00 -1.14 -16.67
CA LEU A 261 -4.78 -0.28 -15.78
C LEU A 261 -3.86 0.48 -14.82
N SER A 262 -3.99 1.81 -14.78
CA SER A 262 -3.21 2.68 -13.90
C SER A 262 -3.72 2.60 -12.47
N ALA A 263 -2.79 2.43 -11.52
CA ALA A 263 -3.10 2.40 -10.10
C ALA A 263 -2.32 3.49 -9.38
N THR A 264 -3.01 4.39 -8.68
CA THR A 264 -2.35 5.43 -7.86
C THR A 264 -2.49 5.08 -6.39
N ALA A 265 -1.37 5.01 -5.68
CA ALA A 265 -1.34 4.84 -4.23
C ALA A 265 -1.37 6.23 -3.55
N TYR A 266 -2.28 6.40 -2.59
CA TYR A 266 -2.43 7.59 -1.76
C TYR A 266 -2.07 7.30 -0.31
N ASP A 267 -1.74 8.36 0.43
CA ASP A 267 -1.58 8.30 1.87
C ASP A 267 -2.84 7.78 2.59
N ARG A 268 -2.70 7.52 3.90
CA ARG A 268 -3.80 7.00 4.72
C ARG A 268 -4.99 7.97 4.81
N SER A 269 -4.76 9.27 4.68
CA SER A 269 -5.80 10.31 4.65
C SER A 269 -6.48 10.43 3.27
N ASN A 270 -6.03 9.70 2.25
CA ASN A 270 -6.55 9.74 0.88
C ASN A 270 -6.47 11.15 0.25
N THR A 271 -5.45 11.92 0.63
CA THR A 271 -5.26 13.33 0.24
C THR A 271 -4.06 13.54 -0.67
N HIS A 272 -2.95 12.83 -0.41
CA HIS A 272 -1.72 13.02 -1.18
C HIS A 272 -1.38 11.75 -1.96
N PRO A 273 -1.17 11.84 -3.29
CA PRO A 273 -0.63 10.74 -4.06
C PRO A 273 0.83 10.47 -3.63
N LEU A 274 1.10 9.22 -3.32
CA LEU A 274 2.43 8.71 -3.00
C LEU A 274 3.17 8.30 -4.27
N GLU A 275 2.52 7.50 -5.12
CA GLU A 275 3.12 6.99 -6.35
C GLU A 275 2.06 6.49 -7.33
N VAL A 276 2.41 6.49 -8.62
CA VAL A 276 1.61 5.89 -9.70
C VAL A 276 2.31 4.62 -10.17
N GLY A 277 1.54 3.55 -10.25
CA GLY A 277 1.94 2.24 -10.72
C GLY A 277 0.89 1.67 -11.66
N SER A 278 0.91 0.36 -11.82
CA SER A 278 -0.03 -0.34 -12.68
C SER A 278 -0.51 -1.65 -12.08
N LEU A 279 -1.74 -2.03 -12.40
CA LEU A 279 -2.26 -3.34 -12.06
C LEU A 279 -1.41 -4.41 -12.77
N LYS A 280 -0.83 -5.32 -11.99
CA LYS A 280 -0.04 -6.43 -12.51
C LYS A 280 -0.86 -7.70 -12.70
N THR A 281 -1.62 -8.05 -11.66
CA THR A 281 -2.39 -9.30 -11.65
C THR A 281 -3.53 -9.21 -10.65
N MET A 282 -4.48 -10.10 -10.84
CA MET A 282 -5.56 -10.42 -9.91
C MET A 282 -5.25 -11.77 -9.27
N ASP A 283 -5.82 -12.02 -8.11
CA ASP A 283 -5.84 -13.34 -7.51
C ASP A 283 -6.74 -14.28 -8.33
N ASN A 284 -6.46 -15.58 -8.29
CA ASN A 284 -7.22 -16.58 -9.04
C ASN A 284 -8.44 -17.10 -8.26
N GLN A 285 -8.68 -16.57 -7.06
CA GLN A 285 -9.79 -16.96 -6.19
C GLN A 285 -10.51 -15.73 -5.63
N ILE A 286 -11.84 -15.84 -5.57
CA ILE A 286 -12.70 -14.95 -4.81
C ILE A 286 -12.69 -15.43 -3.36
N ASP A 287 -12.54 -14.50 -2.42
CA ASP A 287 -12.73 -14.79 -1.01
C ASP A 287 -14.23 -14.87 -0.72
N THR A 288 -14.75 -16.09 -0.54
CA THR A 288 -16.19 -16.35 -0.34
C THR A 288 -16.74 -15.83 0.99
N SER A 289 -15.88 -15.47 1.94
CA SER A 289 -16.31 -14.87 3.20
C SER A 289 -16.64 -13.39 3.07
N THR A 290 -16.05 -12.70 2.09
CA THR A 290 -16.20 -11.26 1.88
C THR A 290 -16.78 -10.88 0.53
N GLY A 291 -16.83 -11.81 -0.44
CA GLY A 291 -17.23 -11.51 -1.82
C GLY A 291 -16.24 -10.61 -2.54
N THR A 292 -14.95 -10.69 -2.20
CA THR A 292 -13.91 -9.81 -2.76
C THR A 292 -12.78 -10.57 -3.44
N VAL A 293 -12.11 -9.90 -4.39
CA VAL A 293 -10.93 -10.40 -5.10
C VAL A 293 -9.73 -9.53 -4.76
N LYS A 294 -8.58 -10.17 -4.48
CA LYS A 294 -7.32 -9.46 -4.29
C LYS A 294 -6.72 -9.07 -5.64
N LEU A 295 -6.26 -7.84 -5.71
CA LEU A 295 -5.55 -7.24 -6.83
C LEU A 295 -4.14 -6.89 -6.37
N ARG A 296 -3.17 -6.99 -7.27
CA ARG A 296 -1.79 -6.58 -7.04
C ARG A 296 -1.37 -5.56 -8.09
N ALA A 297 -1.06 -4.36 -7.63
CA ALA A 297 -0.40 -3.33 -8.45
C ALA A 297 1.09 -3.26 -8.14
N ILE A 298 1.91 -2.93 -9.14
CA ILE A 298 3.37 -2.74 -9.01
C ILE A 298 3.70 -1.25 -9.18
N PHE A 299 4.63 -0.79 -8.35
CA PHE A 299 5.17 0.57 -8.28
C PHE A 299 6.70 0.48 -8.30
N GLU A 300 7.36 1.43 -8.95
CA GLU A 300 8.84 1.46 -9.04
C GLU A 300 9.47 1.81 -7.68
N ASN A 301 8.89 2.76 -6.95
CA ASN A 301 9.28 3.20 -5.62
C ASN A 301 10.73 3.67 -5.49
N LYS A 302 11.23 4.37 -6.51
CA LYS A 302 12.61 4.90 -6.57
C LYS A 302 12.95 5.84 -5.42
N ASP A 303 11.96 6.60 -4.95
CA ASP A 303 12.10 7.54 -3.82
C ASP A 303 11.81 6.89 -2.46
N ASN A 304 11.51 5.58 -2.41
CA ASN A 304 11.15 4.83 -1.21
C ASN A 304 9.97 5.47 -0.42
N ARG A 305 9.00 6.06 -1.12
CA ARG A 305 7.80 6.68 -0.53
C ARG A 305 6.79 5.65 -0.02
N LEU A 306 6.78 4.47 -0.64
CA LEU A 306 6.01 3.31 -0.20
C LEU A 306 6.89 2.43 0.69
N PHE A 307 6.44 2.20 1.92
CA PHE A 307 7.16 1.39 2.89
C PHE A 307 6.48 0.02 3.10
N PRO A 308 7.24 -1.09 3.23
CA PRO A 308 6.66 -2.40 3.48
C PRO A 308 5.68 -2.44 4.66
N ASN A 309 4.55 -3.14 4.49
CA ASN A 309 3.45 -3.26 5.44
C ASN A 309 2.69 -1.96 5.75
N GLN A 310 2.97 -0.87 5.03
CA GLN A 310 2.20 0.37 5.14
C GLN A 310 0.81 0.19 4.52
N PHE A 311 -0.22 0.72 5.19
CA PHE A 311 -1.56 0.85 4.61
C PHE A 311 -1.65 2.10 3.73
N VAL A 312 -2.23 1.94 2.54
CA VAL A 312 -2.41 3.00 1.53
C VAL A 312 -3.81 2.93 0.93
N ASN A 313 -4.33 4.06 0.45
CA ASN A 313 -5.55 4.06 -0.36
C ASN A 313 -5.16 3.90 -1.83
N THR A 314 -5.62 2.85 -2.49
CA THR A 314 -5.33 2.60 -3.91
C THR A 314 -6.52 3.02 -4.75
N ARG A 315 -6.26 3.87 -5.75
CA ARG A 315 -7.22 4.27 -6.78
C ARG A 315 -6.83 3.61 -8.09
N LEU A 316 -7.62 2.63 -8.52
CA LEU A 316 -7.45 1.94 -9.80
C LEU A 316 -8.36 2.61 -10.83
N LEU A 317 -7.76 3.19 -11.88
CA LEU A 317 -8.51 3.68 -13.04
C LEU A 317 -8.86 2.48 -13.91
N VAL A 318 -10.15 2.10 -13.93
CA VAL A 318 -10.64 0.93 -14.66
C VAL A 318 -11.05 1.30 -16.07
N ASP A 319 -11.74 2.43 -16.23
CA ASP A 319 -12.23 2.89 -17.54
C ASP A 319 -12.36 4.42 -17.55
N THR A 320 -12.56 5.01 -18.73
CA THR A 320 -12.87 6.43 -18.90
C THR A 320 -14.06 6.57 -19.86
N ILE A 321 -15.21 6.93 -19.31
CA ILE A 321 -16.43 7.15 -20.09
C ILE A 321 -16.26 8.47 -20.85
N LYS A 322 -16.24 8.37 -22.18
CA LYS A 322 -16.26 9.53 -23.07
C LYS A 322 -17.68 10.07 -23.19
N ASP A 323 -17.80 11.37 -23.42
CA ASP A 323 -19.08 12.04 -23.69
C ASP A 323 -20.13 11.90 -22.58
N ALA A 324 -19.69 11.79 -21.32
CA ALA A 324 -20.57 11.71 -20.17
C ALA A 324 -21.25 13.06 -19.88
N VAL A 325 -22.53 13.03 -19.48
CA VAL A 325 -23.22 14.20 -18.93
C VAL A 325 -22.82 14.35 -17.47
N ILE A 326 -22.11 15.43 -17.13
CA ILE A 326 -21.51 15.66 -15.82
C ILE A 326 -22.21 16.82 -15.13
N VAL A 327 -22.56 16.61 -13.87
CA VAL A 327 -23.06 17.65 -12.96
C VAL A 327 -22.27 17.62 -11.65
N PRO A 328 -22.21 18.74 -10.90
CA PRO A 328 -21.68 18.72 -9.55
C PRO A 328 -22.45 17.72 -8.67
N THR A 329 -21.75 16.97 -7.83
CA THR A 329 -22.35 15.96 -6.94
C THR A 329 -23.41 16.59 -6.03
N SER A 330 -23.26 17.86 -5.67
CA SER A 330 -24.24 18.62 -4.86
C SER A 330 -25.59 18.83 -5.55
N ALA A 331 -25.68 18.69 -6.88
CA ALA A 331 -26.95 18.77 -7.59
C ALA A 331 -27.81 17.51 -7.44
N VAL A 332 -27.19 16.38 -7.08
CA VAL A 332 -27.83 15.07 -7.03
C VAL A 332 -28.44 14.84 -5.65
N LEU A 333 -29.76 14.66 -5.60
CA LEU A 333 -30.51 14.46 -4.37
C LEU A 333 -31.12 13.06 -4.33
N ASN A 334 -31.28 12.52 -3.12
CA ASN A 334 -31.93 11.24 -2.88
C ASN A 334 -33.23 11.46 -2.11
N GLY A 335 -34.33 10.87 -2.58
CA GLY A 335 -35.64 10.96 -1.94
C GLY A 335 -36.45 9.67 -2.08
N SER A 336 -37.72 9.73 -1.69
CA SER A 336 -38.65 8.58 -1.73
C SER A 336 -38.91 8.05 -3.15
N MET A 337 -38.71 8.87 -4.18
CA MET A 337 -38.84 8.49 -5.60
C MET A 337 -37.52 7.99 -6.22
N GLY A 338 -36.47 7.81 -5.41
CA GLY A 338 -35.13 7.50 -5.87
C GLY A 338 -34.25 8.76 -6.03
N THR A 339 -33.22 8.65 -6.86
CA THR A 339 -32.27 9.74 -7.13
C THR A 339 -32.85 10.72 -8.16
N PHE A 340 -32.79 12.02 -7.87
CA PHE A 340 -33.36 13.06 -8.71
C PHE A 340 -32.53 14.35 -8.67
N VAL A 341 -32.80 15.26 -9.61
CA VAL A 341 -32.23 16.61 -9.68
C VAL A 341 -33.34 17.63 -9.89
N TYR A 342 -33.10 18.87 -9.44
CA TYR A 342 -33.95 20.01 -9.80
C TYR A 342 -33.42 20.68 -11.06
N VAL A 343 -34.16 20.54 -12.17
CA VAL A 343 -33.84 21.18 -13.45
C VAL A 343 -34.55 22.53 -13.51
N VAL A 344 -33.82 23.57 -13.88
CA VAL A 344 -34.35 24.93 -14.01
C VAL A 344 -34.95 25.12 -15.41
N LYS A 345 -36.25 25.43 -15.45
CA LYS A 345 -36.98 25.75 -16.67
C LYS A 345 -36.68 27.19 -17.14
N PRO A 346 -36.93 27.52 -18.42
CA PRO A 346 -36.76 28.88 -18.94
C PRO A 346 -37.60 29.95 -18.23
N ASP A 347 -38.69 29.57 -17.57
CA ASP A 347 -39.59 30.45 -16.81
C ASP A 347 -39.13 30.71 -15.36
N ASN A 348 -37.89 30.33 -15.02
CA ASN A 348 -37.32 30.40 -13.66
C ASN A 348 -38.13 29.62 -12.61
N THR A 349 -38.77 28.53 -13.02
CA THR A 349 -39.30 27.51 -12.12
C THR A 349 -38.41 26.28 -12.13
N VAL A 350 -38.49 25.46 -11.08
CA VAL A 350 -37.78 24.17 -11.02
C VAL A 350 -38.72 23.00 -11.27
N THR A 351 -38.20 21.95 -11.90
CA THR A 351 -38.88 20.68 -12.06
C THR A 351 -38.01 19.55 -11.54
N VAL A 352 -38.62 18.63 -10.81
CA VAL A 352 -38.03 17.43 -10.29
C VAL A 352 -37.91 16.45 -11.45
N ARG A 353 -36.68 16.02 -11.73
CA ARG A 353 -36.44 15.00 -12.72
C ARG A 353 -35.69 13.84 -12.09
N GLN A 354 -36.30 12.67 -12.17
CA GLN A 354 -35.64 11.44 -11.77
C GLN A 354 -34.49 11.15 -12.74
N ILE A 355 -33.34 10.79 -12.19
CA ILE A 355 -32.13 10.53 -12.96
C ILE A 355 -31.56 9.16 -12.59
N LYS A 356 -30.86 8.57 -13.53
CA LYS A 356 -29.99 7.43 -13.26
C LYS A 356 -28.56 7.95 -13.16
N VAL A 357 -27.99 7.90 -11.96
CA VAL A 357 -26.60 8.27 -11.72
C VAL A 357 -25.64 7.20 -12.27
N GLY A 358 -24.51 7.66 -12.75
CA GLY A 358 -23.35 6.85 -13.14
C GLY A 358 -22.19 7.03 -12.13
N PRO A 359 -20.94 6.80 -12.58
CA PRO A 359 -19.76 6.96 -11.74
C PRO A 359 -19.63 8.36 -11.14
N VAL A 360 -19.08 8.41 -9.93
CA VAL A 360 -18.80 9.63 -9.16
C VAL A 360 -17.29 9.79 -9.04
N ASP A 361 -16.80 10.98 -9.32
CA ASP A 361 -15.39 11.37 -9.19
C ASP A 361 -15.30 12.65 -8.35
N GLY A 362 -15.17 12.47 -7.03
CA GLY A 362 -15.12 13.56 -6.05
C GLY A 362 -16.36 14.45 -6.11
N GLU A 363 -16.18 15.70 -6.55
CA GLU A 363 -17.24 16.71 -6.66
C GLU A 363 -18.05 16.62 -7.96
N ARG A 364 -17.76 15.66 -8.83
CA ARG A 364 -18.46 15.47 -10.10
C ARG A 364 -19.19 14.13 -10.13
N THR A 365 -20.40 14.12 -10.65
CA THR A 365 -21.21 12.92 -10.87
C THR A 365 -21.64 12.84 -12.32
N SER A 366 -21.46 11.67 -12.93
CA SER A 366 -21.99 11.38 -14.26
C SER A 366 -23.47 11.02 -14.18
N ILE A 367 -24.27 11.44 -15.15
CA ILE A 367 -25.68 11.06 -15.30
C ILE A 367 -25.80 10.12 -16.50
N GLN A 368 -26.25 8.89 -16.26
CA GLN A 368 -26.50 7.89 -17.32
C GLN A 368 -27.76 8.21 -18.12
N SER A 369 -28.82 8.66 -17.45
CA SER A 369 -30.06 9.04 -18.11
C SER A 369 -30.89 10.02 -17.28
N GLY A 370 -31.77 10.76 -17.96
CA GLY A 370 -32.67 11.72 -17.33
C GLY A 370 -32.15 13.17 -17.30
N LEU A 371 -31.01 13.48 -17.90
CA LEU A 371 -30.52 14.86 -18.01
C LEU A 371 -29.78 15.05 -19.34
N ALA A 372 -30.03 16.16 -20.02
CA ALA A 372 -29.36 16.51 -21.27
C ALA A 372 -28.24 17.53 -21.04
N VAL A 373 -27.24 17.52 -21.94
CA VAL A 373 -26.17 18.53 -21.95
C VAL A 373 -26.77 19.92 -22.12
N GLY A 374 -26.26 20.90 -21.35
CA GLY A 374 -26.72 22.28 -21.39
C GLY A 374 -27.92 22.59 -20.47
N GLU A 375 -28.56 21.59 -19.87
CA GLU A 375 -29.62 21.83 -18.87
C GLU A 375 -29.02 22.40 -17.57
N ARG A 376 -29.72 23.36 -16.96
CA ARG A 376 -29.31 23.96 -15.69
C ARG A 376 -29.90 23.19 -14.52
N VAL A 377 -29.06 22.79 -13.58
CA VAL A 377 -29.45 22.07 -12.36
C VAL A 377 -29.15 22.92 -11.12
N VAL A 378 -29.97 22.79 -10.08
CA VAL A 378 -29.74 23.47 -8.80
C VAL A 378 -28.66 22.73 -8.02
N ILE A 379 -27.66 23.45 -7.50
CA ILE A 379 -26.54 22.92 -6.69
C ILE A 379 -26.57 23.36 -5.23
N ASP A 380 -27.33 24.42 -4.90
CA ASP A 380 -27.48 24.93 -3.54
C ASP A 380 -28.87 25.59 -3.38
N GLY A 381 -29.43 25.54 -2.17
CA GLY A 381 -30.76 26.04 -1.84
C GLY A 381 -31.92 25.08 -2.14
N SER A 382 -31.64 23.78 -2.33
CA SER A 382 -32.64 22.77 -2.70
C SER A 382 -33.64 22.40 -1.58
N ASP A 383 -33.29 22.64 -0.31
CA ASP A 383 -34.06 22.17 0.86
C ASP A 383 -35.49 22.73 0.92
N ARG A 384 -35.71 23.90 0.31
CA ARG A 384 -37.01 24.59 0.30
C ARG A 384 -37.72 24.48 -1.05
N LEU A 385 -37.14 23.79 -2.01
CA LEU A 385 -37.71 23.62 -3.34
C LEU A 385 -38.74 22.49 -3.35
N ARG A 386 -39.74 22.67 -4.20
CA ARG A 386 -40.74 21.68 -4.57
C ARG A 386 -40.99 21.79 -6.08
N GLU A 387 -41.65 20.81 -6.65
CA GLU A 387 -42.09 20.88 -8.05
C GLU A 387 -42.79 22.21 -8.34
N GLY A 388 -42.35 22.91 -9.38
CA GLY A 388 -42.91 24.19 -9.81
C GLY A 388 -42.55 25.40 -8.94
N ALA A 389 -41.65 25.25 -7.95
CA ALA A 389 -41.21 26.38 -7.14
C ALA A 389 -40.51 27.44 -8.00
N LYS A 390 -40.85 28.72 -7.77
CA LYS A 390 -40.14 29.85 -8.39
C LYS A 390 -38.80 30.04 -7.70
N ILE A 391 -37.77 30.24 -8.50
CA ILE A 391 -36.42 30.49 -8.01
C ILE A 391 -35.92 31.85 -8.47
N THR A 392 -35.01 32.42 -7.68
CA THR A 392 -34.16 33.53 -8.12
C THR A 392 -32.74 33.02 -8.16
N ILE A 393 -32.03 33.22 -9.25
CA ILE A 393 -30.59 32.94 -9.31
C ILE A 393 -29.92 34.25 -8.88
N PRO A 394 -29.28 34.32 -7.70
CA PRO A 394 -28.52 35.50 -7.33
C PRO A 394 -27.46 35.69 -8.42
N ALA A 395 -27.48 36.84 -9.09
CA ALA A 395 -26.48 37.14 -10.12
C ALA A 395 -25.08 36.99 -9.50
N ASP A 396 -24.19 36.28 -10.20
CA ASP A 396 -22.76 36.30 -9.94
C ASP A 396 -22.35 37.77 -9.86
N ARG A 397 -22.12 38.26 -8.63
CA ARG A 397 -21.63 39.62 -8.46
C ARG A 397 -20.28 39.70 -9.17
N PRO A 398 -20.11 40.60 -10.15
CA PRO A 398 -18.79 40.93 -10.63
C PRO A 398 -18.00 41.46 -9.43
N ARG A 399 -16.83 40.89 -9.16
CA ARG A 399 -15.81 41.57 -8.33
C ARG A 399 -15.40 42.82 -9.10
N GLY A 400 -16.05 43.94 -8.82
CA GLY A 400 -15.78 45.19 -9.52
C GLY A 400 -16.67 46.32 -9.04
N ALA A 401 -16.35 46.84 -7.85
CA ALA A 401 -16.68 48.22 -7.45
C ALA A 401 -15.88 48.57 -6.19
N SER A 402 -14.59 48.89 -6.39
CA SER A 402 -13.85 49.71 -5.44
C SER A 402 -14.48 51.11 -5.45
N GLY A 403 -15.43 51.35 -4.54
CA GLY A 403 -15.89 52.69 -4.22
C GLY A 403 -14.85 53.37 -3.34
N ALA A 404 -14.04 54.22 -3.95
CA ALA A 404 -13.29 55.26 -3.24
C ALA A 404 -14.27 56.32 -2.70
N HIS A 405 -13.95 56.81 -1.50
CA HIS A 405 -14.28 58.10 -0.85
C HIS A 405 -14.54 57.83 0.66
N GLY A 406 -13.90 58.49 1.62
CA GLY A 406 -13.27 59.80 1.56
C GLY A 406 -12.18 60.03 2.62
N ALA A 407 -11.59 61.20 2.44
CA ALA A 407 -10.44 61.76 3.12
C ALA A 407 -10.70 62.13 4.59
N SER A 408 -9.63 62.10 5.38
CA SER A 408 -9.38 63.10 6.43
C SER A 408 -7.89 63.43 6.46
N ASP A 409 -7.55 64.54 5.82
CA ASP A 409 -6.30 65.28 6.01
C ASP A 409 -6.44 66.20 7.24
N ALA A 410 -5.41 66.21 8.09
CA ALA A 410 -4.82 67.36 8.82
C ALA A 410 -3.74 66.80 9.77
N ALA A 411 -2.45 66.91 9.43
CA ALA A 411 -1.52 67.98 9.84
C ALA A 411 -1.14 67.93 11.35
N ALA A 412 0.08 68.07 11.84
CA ALA A 412 1.39 68.50 11.33
C ALA A 412 2.47 67.95 12.30
N ALA A 413 3.61 67.45 11.82
CA ALA A 413 4.92 68.12 11.74
C ALA A 413 5.75 68.26 13.05
N SER A 414 7.01 67.84 12.88
CA SER A 414 8.25 68.31 13.53
C SER A 414 8.68 67.73 14.88
N GLY A 415 9.96 67.34 14.96
CA GLY A 415 10.65 67.06 16.23
C GLY A 415 11.82 66.08 16.09
N ALA A 416 12.98 66.59 15.70
CA ALA A 416 14.25 65.85 15.70
C ALA A 416 14.80 65.63 17.14
N SER A 417 15.79 64.73 17.22
CA SER A 417 16.89 64.65 18.21
C SER A 417 16.72 63.81 19.50
N GLY A 418 17.81 63.12 19.87
CA GLY A 418 18.04 62.46 21.16
C GLY A 418 18.15 60.92 21.05
N ALA A 419 19.27 60.33 20.63
CA ALA A 419 20.39 59.95 21.50
C ALA A 419 19.97 59.25 22.81
N HIS A 420 20.08 57.93 22.87
CA HIS A 420 20.57 57.21 24.05
C HIS A 420 21.12 55.83 23.67
N ALA A 421 22.41 55.69 23.91
CA ALA A 421 23.13 54.43 23.97
C ALA A 421 22.71 53.65 25.24
N HIS A 422 22.69 52.31 25.17
CA HIS A 422 23.30 51.44 26.17
C HIS A 422 23.40 49.99 25.68
N HIS A 423 24.59 49.43 25.90
CA HIS A 423 25.05 48.04 26.04
C HIS A 423 24.16 46.85 25.59
N GLY A 424 24.71 45.78 24.99
CA GLY A 424 26.02 45.21 25.28
C GLY A 424 26.54 44.25 24.21
N ARG A 425 27.87 44.18 24.18
CA ARG A 425 28.68 43.18 23.49
C ARG A 425 28.57 41.85 24.21
N HIS A 426 28.56 40.74 23.47
CA HIS A 426 29.46 39.62 23.74
C HIS A 426 29.72 38.86 22.43
N ALA A 427 30.98 38.96 21.99
CA ALA A 427 31.58 38.04 21.04
C ALA A 427 32.35 36.98 21.84
N SER A 428 32.34 35.75 21.35
CA SER A 428 33.43 34.81 21.56
C SER A 428 33.55 33.93 20.32
N GLN A 429 34.56 34.25 19.51
CA GLN A 429 35.28 33.29 18.67
C GLN A 429 36.19 32.42 19.55
N ALA A 430 36.43 31.18 19.11
CA ALA A 430 37.69 30.40 19.16
C ALA A 430 37.31 28.91 19.05
N SER A 431 37.50 28.20 17.93
CA SER A 431 38.74 27.73 17.29
C SER A 431 39.01 26.25 17.59
N GLN A 432 39.45 25.55 16.53
CA GLN A 432 39.95 24.16 16.42
C GLN A 432 38.94 23.09 16.07
#